data_AF-A0A1E3WIV5-F1
#
_entry.id   AF-A0A1E3WIV5-F1
#
_cell.length_a   1.000
_cell.length_b   1.000
_cell.length_c   1.000
_cell.angle_alpha   90.00
_cell.angle_beta   90.00
_cell.angle_gamma   90.00
#
_symmetry.space_group_name_H-M   'P 1'
#
loop_
_entity.id
_entity.type
_entity.pdbx_description
1 polymer ?
#
loop_
_entity_poly.entity_id
_entity_poly.type
_entity_poly.pdbx_seq_one_letter_code
_entity_poly.pdbx_strand_id
1 'polypeptide(L)'
;MQQFERFVIELKKQFAAVDLDFDGAADDPDMKHQEINLSFLFEEEVQVFELIIKVRDSLSAHLTDEDDTHERFPIAVHKSRIHGICWSVVFYFADDWALVESIDTKIRDIYS
;
A
#
# COMPACT_ATOMS: atom_id res chain seq x y z
N MET A 1 -15.50 4.74 -5.29
CA MET A 1 -15.93 3.61 -4.43
C MET A 1 -15.67 2.27 -5.10
N GLN A 2 -16.34 1.90 -6.20
CA GLN A 2 -16.12 0.61 -6.87
C GLN A 2 -14.67 0.41 -7.38
N GLN A 3 -14.01 1.48 -7.86
CA GLN A 3 -12.59 1.42 -8.25
C GLN A 3 -11.65 1.21 -7.06
N PHE A 4 -11.96 1.79 -5.89
CA PHE A 4 -11.18 1.58 -4.69
C PHE A 4 -11.34 0.16 -4.12
N GLU A 5 -12.54 -0.42 -4.20
CA GLU A 5 -12.77 -1.83 -3.84
C GLU A 5 -11.94 -2.76 -4.74
N ARG A 6 -11.91 -2.50 -6.05
CA ARG A 6 -11.06 -3.22 -7.00
C ARG A 6 -9.59 -3.04 -6.68
N PHE A 7 -9.16 -1.83 -6.35
CA PHE A 7 -7.80 -1.54 -5.91
C PHE A 7 -7.40 -2.40 -4.71
N VAL A 8 -8.23 -2.47 -3.66
CA VAL A 8 -7.95 -3.29 -2.47
C VAL A 8 -7.86 -4.77 -2.82
N ILE A 9 -8.74 -5.27 -3.71
CA ILE A 9 -8.70 -6.64 -4.19
C ILE A 9 -7.39 -6.94 -4.94
N GLU A 10 -6.97 -6.06 -5.85
CA GLU A 10 -5.72 -6.24 -6.59
C GLU A 10 -4.51 -6.11 -5.67
N LEU A 11 -4.51 -5.16 -4.73
CA LEU A 11 -3.47 -5.02 -3.72
C LEU A 11 -3.30 -6.33 -2.93
N LYS A 12 -4.40 -6.93 -2.47
CA LYS A 12 -4.39 -8.23 -1.78
C LYS A 12 -3.75 -9.35 -2.63
N LYS A 13 -4.01 -9.39 -3.93
CA LYS A 13 -3.37 -10.35 -4.85
C LYS A 13 -1.86 -10.12 -4.95
N GLN A 14 -1.41 -8.87 -4.97
CA GLN A 14 0.03 -8.57 -5.02
C GLN A 14 0.76 -9.01 -3.76
N PHE A 15 0.12 -8.85 -2.60
CA PHE A 15 0.66 -9.34 -1.33
C PHE A 15 0.75 -10.87 -1.28
N ALA A 16 -0.29 -11.56 -1.76
CA ALA A 16 -0.26 -13.01 -1.89
C ALA A 16 0.85 -13.50 -2.85
N ALA A 17 1.13 -12.77 -3.94
CA ALA A 17 2.19 -13.10 -4.90
C ALA A 17 3.61 -12.95 -4.33
N VAL A 18 3.76 -12.26 -3.18
CA VAL A 18 5.04 -12.11 -2.47
C VAL A 18 5.07 -12.86 -1.14
N ASP A 19 4.13 -13.78 -0.93
CA ASP A 19 4.00 -14.61 0.27
C ASP A 19 3.87 -13.79 1.57
N LEU A 20 3.19 -12.64 1.49
CA LEU A 20 2.87 -11.81 2.64
C LEU A 20 1.39 -11.95 3.01
N ASP A 21 1.14 -12.10 4.30
CA ASP A 21 -0.20 -12.12 4.87
C ASP A 21 -0.80 -10.71 4.87
N PHE A 22 -1.61 -10.44 3.85
CA PHE A 22 -2.34 -9.18 3.74
C PHE A 22 -3.34 -8.99 4.89
N ASP A 23 -4.10 -10.04 5.24
CA ASP A 23 -5.19 -9.91 6.21
C ASP A 23 -4.66 -9.73 7.64
N GLY A 24 -3.48 -10.28 7.94
CA GLY A 24 -2.77 -10.05 9.19
C GLY A 24 -2.07 -8.69 9.28
N ALA A 25 -1.79 -8.04 8.13
CA ALA A 25 -1.09 -6.77 8.06
C ALA A 25 -2.02 -5.57 7.88
N ALA A 26 -3.18 -5.74 7.23
CA ALA A 26 -4.05 -4.65 6.82
C ALA A 26 -5.07 -4.26 7.90
N ASP A 27 -5.27 -2.95 8.05
CA ASP A 27 -6.44 -2.39 8.73
C ASP A 27 -7.68 -2.43 7.79
N ASP A 28 -8.86 -2.12 8.34
CA ASP A 28 -10.06 -1.93 7.53
C ASP A 28 -9.87 -0.79 6.51
N PRO A 29 -10.19 -0.99 5.21
CA PRO A 29 -10.06 0.06 4.21
C PRO A 29 -10.95 1.29 4.52
N ASP A 30 -10.37 2.49 4.49
CA ASP A 30 -11.14 3.72 4.61
C ASP A 30 -11.74 4.08 3.25
N MET A 31 -12.99 3.68 3.04
CA MET A 31 -13.72 3.92 1.80
C MET A 31 -13.98 5.41 1.50
N LYS A 32 -13.93 6.27 2.52
CA LYS A 32 -14.19 7.70 2.39
C LYS A 32 -12.94 8.42 1.90
N HIS A 33 -11.79 8.10 2.46
CA HIS A 33 -10.49 8.69 2.08
C HIS A 33 -9.76 7.87 1.01
N GLN A 34 -10.28 6.69 0.67
CA GLN A 34 -9.73 5.75 -0.32
C GLN A 34 -8.29 5.37 -0.01
N GLU A 35 -8.07 5.01 1.26
CA GLU A 35 -6.77 4.60 1.78
C GLU A 35 -6.87 3.27 2.52
N ILE A 36 -5.75 2.55 2.56
CA ILE A 36 -5.58 1.34 3.36
C ILE A 36 -4.20 1.35 3.99
N ASN A 37 -4.15 1.13 5.29
CA ASN A 37 -2.92 1.01 6.06
C ASN A 37 -2.54 -0.46 6.21
N LEU A 38 -1.26 -0.75 6.01
CA LEU A 38 -0.68 -2.05 6.28
C LEU A 38 0.52 -1.93 7.21
N SER A 39 0.58 -2.80 8.21
CA SER A 39 1.65 -2.85 9.19
C SER A 39 2.51 -4.09 9.01
N PHE A 40 3.83 -3.90 8.93
CA PHE A 40 4.79 -4.98 8.69
C PHE A 40 5.93 -4.97 9.70
N LEU A 41 6.56 -6.13 9.86
CA LEU A 41 7.79 -6.31 10.62
C LEU A 41 8.95 -6.52 9.66
N PHE A 42 9.71 -5.46 9.39
CA PHE A 42 10.92 -5.49 8.57
C PHE A 42 12.11 -4.92 9.35
N GLU A 43 13.21 -5.66 9.36
CA GLU A 43 14.43 -5.25 10.08
C GLU A 43 15.06 -4.02 9.43
N GLU A 44 15.07 -3.98 8.11
CA GLU A 44 15.69 -2.92 7.32
C GLU A 44 14.66 -2.16 6.47
N GLU A 45 14.82 -0.84 6.42
CA GLU A 45 13.97 0.04 5.62
C GLU A 45 13.97 -0.32 4.12
N VAL A 46 15.08 -0.86 3.62
CA VAL A 46 15.21 -1.28 2.22
C VAL A 46 14.19 -2.36 1.86
N GLN A 47 13.84 -3.27 2.78
CA GLN A 47 12.86 -4.33 2.55
C GLN A 47 11.45 -3.75 2.36
N VAL A 48 11.11 -2.73 3.14
CA VAL A 48 9.84 -1.98 3.01
C VAL A 48 9.80 -1.27 1.66
N PHE A 49 10.91 -0.63 1.27
CA PHE A 49 11.00 0.09 0.01
C PHE A 49 10.90 -0.83 -1.21
N GLU A 50 11.58 -1.98 -1.19
CA GLU A 50 11.50 -3.01 -2.23
C GLU A 50 10.08 -3.57 -2.36
N LEU A 51 9.39 -3.83 -1.24
CA LEU A 51 7.99 -4.25 -1.24
C LEU A 51 7.09 -3.20 -1.90
N ILE A 52 7.23 -1.93 -1.50
CA ILE A 52 6.45 -0.82 -2.07
C ILE A 52 6.67 -0.72 -3.58
N ILE A 53 7.92 -0.77 -4.03
CA ILE A 53 8.26 -0.72 -5.46
C ILE A 53 7.63 -1.90 -6.21
N LYS A 54 7.75 -3.12 -5.67
CA LYS A 54 7.22 -4.32 -6.33
C LYS A 54 5.69 -4.29 -6.42
N VAL A 55 5.02 -3.91 -5.35
CA VAL A 55 3.55 -3.78 -5.32
C VAL A 55 3.10 -2.67 -6.27
N ARG A 56 3.75 -1.50 -6.24
CA ARG A 56 3.51 -0.41 -7.18
C ARG A 56 3.66 -0.88 -8.61
N ASP A 57 4.82 -1.43 -8.96
CA ASP A 57 5.14 -1.81 -10.33
C ASP A 57 4.15 -2.86 -10.82
N SER A 58 3.68 -3.77 -9.97
CA SER A 58 2.66 -4.73 -10.36
C SER A 58 1.27 -4.10 -10.56
N LEU A 59 0.87 -3.17 -9.69
CA LEU A 59 -0.41 -2.45 -9.82
C LEU A 59 -0.40 -1.39 -10.94
N SER A 60 0.78 -0.93 -11.33
CA SER A 60 1.02 0.08 -12.37
C SER A 60 1.42 -0.55 -13.71
N ALA A 61 1.88 -1.81 -13.71
CA ALA A 61 2.19 -2.56 -14.90
C ALA A 61 0.91 -2.98 -15.60
N HIS A 62 0.90 -2.78 -16.91
CA HIS A 62 -0.14 -3.25 -17.80
C HIS A 62 -0.21 -4.79 -17.69
N LEU A 63 -1.36 -5.32 -17.28
CA LEU A 63 -1.78 -6.63 -17.76
C LEU A 63 -1.98 -6.47 -19.27
N THR A 64 -0.92 -6.70 -20.05
CA THR A 64 -1.03 -6.90 -21.48
C THR A 64 -1.65 -8.28 -21.70
N ASP A 65 -2.98 -8.38 -21.59
CA ASP A 65 -3.77 -9.38 -22.29
C ASP A 65 -5.25 -8.96 -22.30
N GLU A 66 -5.72 -8.67 -23.52
CA GLU A 66 -7.10 -8.78 -24.02
C GLU A 66 -8.27 -8.42 -23.09
N ASP A 67 -8.31 -7.23 -22.52
CA ASP A 67 -9.59 -6.52 -22.36
C ASP A 67 -9.34 -5.02 -22.13
N ASP A 68 -10.01 -4.19 -22.92
CA ASP A 68 -9.71 -2.78 -23.16
C ASP A 68 -10.18 -1.85 -22.01
N THR A 69 -9.81 -2.18 -20.77
CA THR A 69 -9.96 -1.29 -19.61
C THR A 69 -8.59 -1.10 -18.96
N HIS A 70 -7.81 -0.18 -19.51
CA HIS A 70 -6.53 0.30 -19.00
C HIS A 70 -6.70 1.04 -17.64
N GLU A 71 -7.21 0.37 -16.61
CA GLU A 71 -7.30 0.95 -15.26
C GLU A 71 -5.91 0.86 -14.60
N ARG A 72 -5.06 1.85 -14.86
CA ARG A 72 -3.91 2.12 -14.01
C ARG A 72 -4.45 2.57 -12.66
N PHE A 73 -4.05 1.92 -11.57
CA PHE A 73 -4.34 2.44 -10.24
C PHE A 73 -3.31 3.53 -9.94
N PRO A 74 -3.71 4.80 -9.88
CA PRO A 74 -2.80 5.84 -9.46
C PRO A 74 -2.68 5.70 -7.96
N ILE A 75 -1.45 5.48 -7.50
CA ILE A 75 -1.19 5.14 -6.12
C ILE A 75 -0.35 6.26 -5.53
N ALA A 76 -0.73 6.73 -4.35
CA ALA A 76 0.23 7.36 -3.47
C ALA A 76 0.56 6.39 -2.34
N VAL A 77 1.82 6.41 -1.89
CA VAL A 77 2.24 5.58 -0.76
C VAL A 77 2.91 6.48 0.26
N HIS A 78 2.45 6.36 1.50
CA HIS A 78 3.11 6.91 2.67
C HIS A 78 3.68 5.76 3.49
N LYS A 79 4.93 5.89 3.96
CA LYS A 79 5.55 4.90 4.86
C LYS A 79 6.08 5.60 6.10
N SER A 80 5.84 5.01 7.26
CA SER A 80 6.33 5.51 8.55
C SER A 80 6.86 4.36 9.41
N ARG A 81 7.81 4.66 10.29
CA ARG A 81 8.35 3.68 11.25
C ARG A 81 7.64 3.89 12.59
N ILE A 82 6.86 2.91 13.03
CA ILE A 82 6.07 3.02 14.26
C ILE A 82 6.97 2.77 15.48
N HIS A 83 7.67 1.63 15.51
CA HIS A 83 8.57 1.25 16.60
C HIS A 83 9.45 0.06 16.23
N GLY A 84 10.75 0.11 16.53
CA GLY A 84 11.66 -1.02 16.28
C GLY A 84 11.63 -1.45 14.82
N ILE A 85 11.28 -2.70 14.54
CA ILE A 85 11.16 -3.25 13.18
C ILE A 85 9.75 -3.07 12.58
N CYS A 86 8.84 -2.39 13.27
CA CYS A 86 7.46 -2.19 12.84
C CYS A 86 7.32 -0.94 11.95
N TRP A 87 6.74 -1.15 10.78
CA TRP A 87 6.50 -0.14 9.75
C TRP A 87 5.02 -0.07 9.42
N SER A 88 4.49 1.13 9.24
CA SER A 88 3.17 1.38 8.63
C SER A 88 3.38 1.86 7.20
N VAL A 89 2.60 1.31 6.28
CA VAL A 89 2.56 1.70 4.87
C VAL A 89 1.10 1.94 4.50
N VAL A 90 0.78 3.19 4.18
CA VAL A 90 -0.55 3.60 3.73
C VAL A 90 -0.54 3.71 2.22
N PHE A 91 -1.39 2.93 1.56
CA PHE A 91 -1.65 3.07 0.13
C PHE A 91 -2.92 3.90 -0.08
N TYR A 92 -2.80 4.93 -0.91
CA TYR A 92 -3.91 5.78 -1.32
C TYR A 92 -4.25 5.47 -2.77
N PHE A 93 -5.54 5.38 -3.06
CA PHE A 93 -6.01 5.50 -4.43
C PHE A 93 -6.10 6.99 -4.78
N ALA A 94 -5.28 7.41 -5.73
CA ALA A 94 -5.21 8.78 -6.24
C ALA A 94 -5.59 8.80 -7.72
N ASP A 95 -5.64 9.98 -8.35
CA ASP A 95 -5.80 10.11 -9.81
C ASP A 95 -4.43 10.17 -10.54
N ASP A 96 -3.36 10.53 -9.83
CA ASP A 96 -1.97 10.59 -10.30
C ASP A 96 -1.02 9.88 -9.32
N TRP A 97 0.05 9.24 -9.83
CA TRP A 97 1.07 8.59 -8.98
C TRP A 97 1.90 9.60 -8.19
N ALA A 98 2.03 9.41 -6.88
CA ALA A 98 2.92 10.20 -6.03
C ALA A 98 3.49 9.36 -4.88
N LEU A 99 4.80 9.08 -4.89
CA LEU A 99 5.46 8.55 -3.69
C LEU A 99 5.68 9.70 -2.70
N VAL A 100 4.92 9.71 -1.60
CA VAL A 100 5.06 10.73 -0.56
C VAL A 100 5.81 10.12 0.61
N GLU A 101 7.12 10.28 0.61
CA GLU A 101 7.95 9.91 1.75
C GLU A 101 7.79 10.96 2.84
N SER A 102 7.19 10.60 3.98
CA SER A 102 7.33 11.36 5.21
C SER A 102 7.93 10.44 6.26
N ILE A 103 9.14 10.78 6.71
CA ILE A 103 9.78 10.14 7.86
C ILE A 103 9.09 10.71 9.10
N ASP A 104 7.90 10.22 9.42
CA ASP A 104 7.22 10.60 10.64
C ASP A 104 7.94 9.97 11.83
N THR A 105 8.89 10.73 12.38
CA THR A 105 9.55 10.46 13.67
C THR A 105 8.65 10.80 14.85
N LYS A 106 7.37 11.15 14.60
CA LYS A 106 6.40 11.44 15.63
C LYS A 106 5.28 10.43 15.57
N ILE A 107 5.45 9.39 16.39
CA ILE A 107 4.34 8.77 17.10
C ILE A 107 3.50 9.93 17.66
N ARG A 108 2.42 10.27 16.96
CA ARG A 108 1.33 11.01 17.61
C ARG A 108 0.75 10.02 18.59
N ASP A 109 0.83 10.38 19.87
CA ASP A 109 0.18 9.71 20.97
C ASP A 109 -1.29 9.38 20.59
N ILE A 110 -1.55 8.13 20.20
CA ILE A 110 -2.90 7.57 20.16
C ILE A 110 -2.97 6.52 21.27
N TYR A 111 -2.69 6.97 22.50
CA TYR A 111 -3.13 6.37 23.76
C TYR A 111 -3.15 7.49 24.80
N SER A 112 -4.17 8.35 24.74
CA SER A 112 -4.56 9.24 25.83
C SER A 112 -6.08 9.33 25.92
#